data_AF-A0A9W9Y6S3-F1
#
_entry.id   AF-A0A9W9Y6S3-F1
#
_cell.length_a   1.000
_cell.length_b   1.000
_cell.length_c   1.000
_cell.angle_alpha   90.00
_cell.angle_beta   90.00
_cell.angle_gamma   90.00
#
_symmetry.space_group_name_H-M   'P 1'
#
loop_
_entity.id
_entity.type
_entity.pdbx_description
1 polymer ?
#
loop_
_entity_poly.entity_id
_entity_poly.type
_entity_poly.pdbx_seq_one_letter_code
_entity_poly.pdbx_strand_id
1 'polypeptide(L)'
;MSFVRFTSVIVREPFSFRQVFSVRTIFAHGFATHEDTPANVVVPPNAFKLFSREKRGHVGKDDYPDKTAEDITKNLPDKWKGMLKNEKSTYKKMYAEQMVIFNYPVAELPRKPPGPFGLFVKDNYSKVETELIPEAVPREVLSRLSSKWKCLSNAEKEQLKQKHDAMKKEYKQEVMRFWQRLTTEERAFLEEKQGPEMRQLAHERRQILGYPRSPPSPFIIFVQRSTAEGFENTSVVERTKMLGQKWKDMSDEEKEVYFEENRQAHERYNKDVAKWKEKHPEAV
;
A
#
# COMPACT_ATOMS: atom_id res chain seq x y z
N MET A 1 -22.39 71.41 24.87
CA MET A 1 -21.63 70.25 25.37
C MET A 1 -21.88 69.07 24.44
N SER A 2 -20.80 68.38 24.09
CA SER A 2 -20.64 67.55 22.89
C SER A 2 -21.55 66.31 22.81
N PHE A 3 -22.17 66.11 21.66
CA PHE A 3 -22.72 64.81 21.26
C PHE A 3 -21.59 63.94 20.70
N VAL A 4 -21.19 62.93 21.47
CA VAL A 4 -20.24 61.90 21.03
C VAL A 4 -20.97 60.92 20.12
N ARG A 5 -20.65 60.93 18.82
CA ARG A 5 -21.09 59.88 17.88
C ARG A 5 -20.13 58.69 18.01
N PHE A 6 -20.62 57.57 18.53
CA PHE A 6 -19.93 56.28 18.42
C PHE A 6 -20.12 55.74 17.00
N THR A 7 -19.08 55.76 16.18
CA THR A 7 -19.02 54.98 14.95
C THR A 7 -18.76 53.53 15.32
N SER A 8 -19.77 52.67 15.20
CA SER A 8 -19.59 51.22 15.27
C SER A 8 -18.84 50.77 14.00
N VAL A 9 -17.54 50.51 14.16
CA VAL A 9 -16.74 49.85 13.14
C VAL A 9 -17.08 48.37 13.22
N ILE A 10 -17.91 47.90 12.29
CA ILE A 10 -18.13 46.47 12.08
C ILE A 10 -16.85 45.92 11.45
N VAL A 11 -15.96 45.40 12.29
CA VAL A 11 -14.85 44.54 11.85
C VAL A 11 -15.48 43.25 11.36
N ARG A 12 -15.60 43.09 10.04
CA ARG A 12 -15.90 41.79 9.42
C ARG A 12 -14.67 40.91 9.58
N GLU A 13 -14.70 40.03 10.58
CA GLU A 13 -13.80 38.89 10.64
C GLU A 13 -13.98 38.01 9.39
N PRO A 14 -12.90 37.52 8.76
CA PRO A 14 -13.01 36.58 7.66
C PRO A 14 -13.57 35.26 8.19
N PHE A 15 -14.70 34.84 7.62
CA PHE A 15 -15.32 33.53 7.84
C PHE A 15 -14.27 32.42 7.75
N SER A 16 -13.87 31.89 8.91
CA SER A 16 -13.05 30.68 9.02
C SER A 16 -13.91 29.49 8.60
N PHE A 17 -13.80 29.09 7.34
CA PHE A 17 -14.47 27.91 6.80
C PHE A 17 -13.74 26.64 7.27
N ARG A 18 -13.83 26.32 8.57
CA ARG A 18 -13.52 24.97 9.07
C ARG A 18 -14.68 24.05 8.73
N GLN A 19 -14.77 23.63 7.47
CA GLN A 19 -15.50 22.40 7.15
C GLN A 19 -14.65 21.23 7.61
N VAL A 20 -15.00 20.67 8.78
CA VAL A 20 -14.49 19.40 9.26
C VAL A 20 -15.08 18.32 8.36
N PHE A 21 -14.40 17.99 7.26
CA PHE A 21 -14.73 16.81 6.48
C PHE A 21 -14.33 15.58 7.31
N SER A 22 -15.30 15.03 8.03
CA SER A 22 -15.18 13.68 8.57
C SER A 22 -14.97 12.70 7.42
N VAL A 23 -14.08 11.71 7.61
CA VAL A 23 -13.69 10.67 6.63
C VAL A 23 -14.91 10.02 5.95
N ARG A 24 -16.06 9.95 6.64
CA ARG A 24 -17.34 9.47 6.09
C ARG A 24 -17.90 10.29 4.91
N THR A 25 -17.54 11.56 4.78
CA THR A 25 -18.17 12.48 3.81
C THR A 25 -17.55 12.38 2.41
N ILE A 26 -16.35 11.80 2.30
CA ILE A 26 -15.66 11.68 1.00
C ILE A 26 -16.26 10.53 0.16
N PHE A 27 -16.97 9.59 0.79
CA PHE A 27 -17.55 8.43 0.11
C PHE A 27 -18.98 8.63 -0.42
N ALA A 28 -19.64 9.77 -0.19
CA ALA A 28 -21.00 9.96 -0.69
C ALA A 28 -21.31 11.42 -1.00
N HIS A 29 -21.39 11.77 -2.29
CA HIS A 29 -22.32 12.78 -2.85
C HIS A 29 -22.61 12.42 -4.33
N GLY A 30 -23.17 11.23 -4.55
CA GLY A 30 -23.90 10.87 -5.76
C GLY A 30 -25.37 10.68 -5.36
N PHE A 31 -26.30 11.28 -6.09
CA PHE A 31 -27.73 11.24 -5.81
C PHE A 31 -28.22 9.79 -5.61
N ALA A 32 -29.04 9.60 -4.58
CA ALA A 32 -29.69 8.35 -4.26
C ALA A 32 -30.67 7.96 -5.38
N THR A 33 -30.31 6.93 -6.14
CA THR A 33 -31.24 6.04 -6.81
C THR A 33 -30.72 4.62 -6.61
N HIS A 34 -31.61 3.74 -6.14
CA HIS A 34 -31.39 2.30 -5.97
C HIS A 34 -30.76 1.71 -7.25
N GLU A 35 -29.54 1.18 -7.14
CA GLU A 35 -29.00 0.02 -7.86
C GLU A 35 -27.53 -0.19 -7.47
N ASP A 36 -27.18 -1.44 -7.14
CA ASP A 36 -25.90 -1.89 -6.57
C ASP A 36 -24.70 -1.68 -7.51
N THR A 37 -24.27 -0.42 -7.67
CA THR A 37 -22.96 -0.09 -8.22
C THR A 37 -22.05 0.37 -7.07
N PRO A 38 -20.83 -0.20 -6.92
CA PRO A 38 -19.90 0.30 -5.91
C PRO A 38 -19.66 1.79 -6.19
N ALA A 39 -19.82 2.61 -5.15
CA ALA A 39 -19.66 4.06 -5.23
C ALA A 39 -18.37 4.38 -6.01
N ASN A 40 -18.52 4.94 -7.21
CA ASN A 40 -17.39 5.24 -8.08
C ASN A 40 -16.43 6.16 -7.32
N VAL A 41 -15.16 5.77 -7.21
CA VAL A 41 -14.18 6.51 -6.42
C VAL A 41 -13.89 7.86 -7.08
N VAL A 42 -14.57 8.92 -6.60
CA VAL A 42 -14.42 10.26 -7.15
C VAL A 42 -13.15 10.91 -6.60
N VAL A 43 -12.19 11.18 -7.49
CA VAL A 43 -10.96 11.90 -7.15
C VAL A 43 -11.29 13.36 -6.76
N PRO A 44 -10.66 13.91 -5.70
CA PRO A 44 -10.86 15.29 -5.30
C PRO A 44 -10.63 16.29 -6.44
N PRO A 45 -11.43 17.38 -6.51
CA PRO A 45 -11.26 18.41 -7.52
C PRO A 45 -9.90 19.10 -7.37
N ASN A 46 -9.14 19.18 -8.46
CA ASN A 46 -7.87 19.88 -8.47
C ASN A 46 -8.03 21.38 -8.11
N ALA A 47 -6.91 22.04 -7.84
CA ALA A 47 -6.89 23.45 -7.39
C ALA A 47 -7.70 24.41 -8.29
N PHE A 48 -7.66 24.22 -9.62
CA PHE A 48 -8.45 25.04 -10.54
C PHE A 48 -9.96 24.74 -10.46
N LYS A 49 -10.35 23.48 -10.29
CA LYS A 49 -11.75 23.09 -10.09
C LYS A 49 -12.30 23.63 -8.76
N LEU A 50 -11.50 23.64 -7.70
CA LEU A 50 -11.84 24.27 -6.42
C LEU A 50 -12.08 25.78 -6.58
N PHE A 51 -11.15 26.48 -7.23
CA PHE A 51 -11.30 27.89 -7.59
C PHE A 51 -12.56 28.13 -8.42
N SER A 52 -12.76 27.33 -9.48
CA SER A 52 -13.90 27.46 -10.37
C SER A 52 -15.22 27.20 -9.66
N ARG A 53 -15.25 26.34 -8.63
CA ARG A 53 -16.44 26.11 -7.80
C ARG A 53 -16.74 27.30 -6.91
N GLU A 54 -15.72 27.83 -6.22
CA GLU A 54 -15.87 29.02 -5.38
C GLU A 54 -16.34 30.22 -6.20
N LYS A 55 -15.69 30.50 -7.33
CA LYS A 55 -16.04 31.65 -8.16
C LYS A 55 -17.39 31.51 -8.85
N ARG A 56 -17.83 30.29 -9.22
CA ARG A 56 -19.21 30.04 -9.70
C ARG A 56 -20.25 30.20 -8.58
N GLY A 57 -19.93 29.80 -7.35
CA GLY A 57 -20.83 29.96 -6.20
C GLY A 57 -21.05 31.41 -5.75
N HIS A 58 -20.11 32.31 -6.08
CA HIS A 58 -20.22 33.76 -5.83
C HIS A 58 -20.87 34.54 -6.99
N VAL A 59 -21.25 33.87 -8.08
CA VAL A 59 -21.99 34.50 -9.19
C VAL A 59 -23.42 34.70 -8.75
N GLY A 60 -23.70 35.84 -8.14
CA GLY A 60 -25.06 36.21 -7.78
C GLY A 60 -25.27 37.55 -7.09
N LYS A 61 -24.25 38.29 -6.63
CA LYS A 61 -24.51 39.56 -5.92
C LYS A 61 -23.69 40.80 -6.29
N ASP A 62 -22.39 40.74 -6.56
CA ASP A 62 -21.60 42.01 -6.53
C ASP A 62 -20.81 42.40 -7.80
N ASP A 63 -20.41 41.49 -8.71
CA ASP A 63 -19.36 41.83 -9.70
C ASP A 63 -19.78 42.00 -11.17
N TYR A 64 -20.92 41.44 -11.63
CA TYR A 64 -21.34 41.53 -13.05
C TYR A 64 -22.86 41.42 -13.21
N PRO A 65 -23.60 42.55 -13.31
CA PRO A 65 -25.06 42.53 -13.46
C PRO A 65 -25.57 42.07 -14.83
N ASP A 66 -24.70 41.93 -15.85
CA ASP A 66 -25.12 41.79 -17.26
C ASP A 66 -24.39 40.65 -18.03
N LYS A 67 -23.82 39.66 -17.33
CA LYS A 67 -23.12 38.52 -17.97
C LYS A 67 -23.74 37.17 -17.60
N THR A 68 -24.01 36.35 -18.62
CA THR A 68 -24.54 34.99 -18.48
C THR A 68 -23.52 34.07 -17.77
N ALA A 69 -24.01 33.10 -16.99
CA ALA A 69 -23.18 32.12 -16.28
C ALA A 69 -22.17 31.35 -17.19
N GLU A 70 -22.51 31.22 -18.47
CA GLU A 70 -21.67 30.62 -19.52
C GLU A 70 -20.44 31.49 -19.85
N ASP A 71 -20.61 32.80 -19.97
CA ASP A 71 -19.51 33.73 -20.24
C ASP A 71 -18.57 33.85 -19.05
N ILE A 72 -19.09 33.71 -17.84
CA ILE A 72 -18.28 33.66 -16.62
C ILE A 72 -17.43 32.39 -16.61
N THR A 73 -18.03 31.24 -16.94
CA THR A 73 -17.32 29.95 -16.98
C THR A 73 -16.22 29.94 -18.04
N LYS A 74 -16.45 30.54 -19.23
CA LYS A 74 -15.45 30.69 -20.30
C LYS A 74 -14.22 31.50 -19.87
N ASN A 75 -14.40 32.51 -19.02
CA ASN A 75 -13.33 33.42 -18.58
C ASN A 75 -12.54 32.93 -17.34
N LEU A 76 -12.98 31.87 -16.65
CA LEU A 76 -12.32 31.34 -15.45
C LEU A 76 -10.87 30.85 -15.66
N PRO A 77 -10.53 30.16 -16.76
CA PRO A 77 -9.15 29.73 -17.00
C PRO A 77 -8.17 30.92 -17.09
N ASP A 78 -8.56 32.02 -17.73
CA ASP A 78 -7.69 33.18 -17.88
C ASP A 78 -7.59 33.99 -16.58
N LYS A 79 -8.69 34.09 -15.81
CA LYS A 79 -8.64 34.60 -14.43
C LYS A 79 -7.69 33.77 -13.56
N TRP A 80 -7.76 32.44 -13.66
CA TRP A 80 -6.82 31.56 -12.95
C TRP A 80 -5.38 31.79 -13.41
N LYS A 81 -5.11 31.94 -14.71
CA LYS A 81 -3.74 32.25 -15.20
C LYS A 81 -3.23 33.59 -14.66
N GLY A 82 -4.06 34.63 -14.63
CA GLY A 82 -3.71 35.97 -14.13
C GLY A 82 -3.61 36.10 -12.61
N MET A 83 -4.13 35.13 -11.85
CA MET A 83 -4.18 35.18 -10.38
C MET A 83 -2.78 35.16 -9.72
N LEU A 84 -2.65 35.82 -8.57
CA LEU A 84 -1.38 35.90 -7.84
C LEU A 84 -0.94 34.53 -7.32
N LYS A 85 0.38 34.36 -7.14
CA LYS A 85 0.98 33.07 -6.72
C LYS A 85 0.50 32.64 -5.32
N ASN A 86 0.31 33.59 -4.41
CA ASN A 86 -0.21 33.34 -3.05
C ASN A 86 -1.66 32.82 -3.08
N GLU A 87 -2.54 33.44 -3.88
CA GLU A 87 -3.94 33.02 -4.03
C GLU A 87 -4.04 31.64 -4.68
N LYS A 88 -3.26 31.39 -5.74
CA LYS A 88 -3.11 30.04 -6.33
C LYS A 88 -2.61 29.03 -5.31
N SER A 89 -1.73 29.45 -4.41
CA SER A 89 -1.17 28.57 -3.38
C SER A 89 -2.23 28.10 -2.40
N THR A 90 -3.22 28.92 -2.05
CA THR A 90 -4.33 28.54 -1.17
C THR A 90 -5.10 27.35 -1.75
N TYR A 91 -5.53 27.43 -3.01
CA TYR A 91 -6.25 26.33 -3.67
C TYR A 91 -5.39 25.07 -3.83
N LYS A 92 -4.08 25.23 -4.08
CA LYS A 92 -3.14 24.09 -4.12
C LYS A 92 -3.02 23.40 -2.76
N LYS A 93 -2.97 24.17 -1.66
CA LYS A 93 -2.97 23.64 -0.29
C LYS A 93 -4.27 22.90 0.01
N MET A 94 -5.42 23.49 -0.30
CA MET A 94 -6.73 22.83 -0.12
C MET A 94 -6.83 21.51 -0.90
N TYR A 95 -6.35 21.48 -2.15
CA TYR A 95 -6.28 20.25 -2.93
C TYR A 95 -5.36 19.22 -2.28
N ALA A 96 -4.18 19.63 -1.80
CA ALA A 96 -3.25 18.74 -1.10
C ALA A 96 -3.89 18.15 0.18
N GLU A 97 -4.60 18.96 0.97
CA GLU A 97 -5.33 18.51 2.17
C GLU A 97 -6.41 17.48 1.80
N GLN A 98 -7.19 17.72 0.74
CA GLN A 98 -8.18 16.74 0.27
C GLN A 98 -7.52 15.45 -0.22
N MET A 99 -6.38 15.55 -0.90
CA MET A 99 -5.63 14.38 -1.36
C MET A 99 -5.02 13.58 -0.21
N VAL A 100 -4.65 14.22 0.90
CA VAL A 100 -4.20 13.52 2.11
C VAL A 100 -5.31 12.64 2.67
N ILE A 101 -6.54 13.17 2.75
CA ILE A 101 -7.68 12.37 3.25
C ILE A 101 -8.05 11.29 2.24
N PHE A 102 -8.06 11.60 0.94
CA PHE A 102 -8.34 10.63 -0.12
C PHE A 102 -7.34 9.47 -0.15
N ASN A 103 -6.04 9.76 0.02
CA ASN A 103 -4.99 8.74 0.05
C ASN A 103 -4.78 8.12 1.44
N TYR A 104 -5.55 8.53 2.45
CA TYR A 104 -5.39 8.02 3.82
C TYR A 104 -5.51 6.49 3.90
N PRO A 105 -6.51 5.83 3.27
CA PRO A 105 -6.57 4.36 3.27
C PRO A 105 -5.34 3.70 2.64
N VAL A 106 -4.74 4.32 1.61
CA VAL A 106 -3.53 3.81 0.95
C VAL A 106 -2.31 3.94 1.86
N ALA A 107 -2.22 5.03 2.63
CA ALA A 107 -1.14 5.25 3.58
C ALA A 107 -1.17 4.24 4.74
N GLU A 108 -2.37 3.81 5.13
CA GLU A 108 -2.67 2.85 6.19
C GLU A 108 -2.45 1.38 5.81
N LEU A 109 -2.05 1.08 4.57
CA LEU A 109 -1.74 -0.28 4.13
C LEU A 109 -0.53 -0.82 4.91
N PRO A 110 -0.65 -2.00 5.56
CA PRO A 110 0.47 -2.63 6.25
C PRO A 110 1.63 -2.88 5.30
N ARG A 111 2.84 -2.47 5.67
CA ARG A 111 4.06 -2.62 4.85
C ARG A 111 4.99 -3.66 5.43
N LYS A 112 5.59 -4.47 4.57
CA LYS A 112 6.57 -5.47 4.98
C LYS A 112 7.77 -4.80 5.67
N PRO A 113 8.20 -5.31 6.83
CA PRO A 113 9.34 -4.75 7.52
C PRO A 113 10.62 -4.99 6.70
N PRO A 114 11.57 -4.04 6.71
CA PRO A 114 12.85 -4.22 6.05
C PRO A 114 13.62 -5.40 6.65
N GLY A 115 14.40 -6.08 5.83
CA GLY A 115 15.30 -7.15 6.30
C GLY A 115 16.39 -6.65 7.25
N PRO A 116 17.18 -7.54 7.89
CA PRO A 116 18.22 -7.16 8.84
C PRO A 116 19.22 -6.13 8.30
N PHE A 117 19.66 -6.28 7.04
CA PHE A 117 20.52 -5.29 6.38
C PHE A 117 19.79 -3.97 6.11
N GLY A 118 18.51 -4.02 5.74
CA GLY A 118 17.71 -2.80 5.53
C GLY A 118 17.53 -2.00 6.82
N LEU A 119 17.36 -2.68 7.96
CA LEU A 119 17.38 -2.06 9.29
C LEU A 119 18.74 -1.42 9.59
N PHE A 120 19.83 -2.15 9.33
CA PHE A 120 21.18 -1.62 9.49
C PHE A 120 21.41 -0.35 8.66
N VAL A 121 20.99 -0.37 7.38
CA VAL A 121 21.08 0.79 6.49
C VAL A 121 20.28 1.95 7.07
N LYS A 122 19.02 1.75 7.46
CA LYS A 122 18.17 2.80 8.05
C LYS A 122 18.81 3.45 9.28
N ASP A 123 19.41 2.66 10.17
CA ASP A 123 19.99 3.14 11.43
C ASP A 123 21.35 3.84 11.25
N ASN A 124 22.04 3.61 10.13
CA ASN A 124 23.41 4.09 9.91
C ASN A 124 23.58 4.96 8.66
N TYR A 125 22.54 5.16 7.85
CA TYR A 125 22.61 5.90 6.60
C TYR A 125 23.12 7.32 6.81
N SER A 126 22.45 8.10 7.66
CA SER A 126 22.84 9.49 7.92
C SER A 126 24.24 9.63 8.51
N LYS A 127 24.70 8.66 9.31
CA LYS A 127 26.06 8.67 9.86
C LYS A 127 27.11 8.55 8.75
N VAL A 128 26.90 7.60 7.83
CA VAL A 128 27.82 7.38 6.70
C VAL A 128 27.72 8.51 5.67
N GLU A 129 26.55 9.09 5.48
CA GLU A 129 26.35 10.27 4.63
C GLU A 129 27.13 11.47 5.15
N THR A 130 27.09 11.75 6.46
CA THR A 130 27.88 12.84 7.06
C THR A 130 29.39 12.58 7.12
N GLU A 131 29.82 11.31 7.16
CA GLU A 131 31.24 10.92 7.06
C GLU A 131 31.78 11.10 5.63
N LEU A 132 30.90 11.19 4.63
CA LEU A 132 31.24 11.43 3.24
C LEU A 132 31.11 12.92 2.91
N ILE A 133 31.66 13.34 1.78
CA ILE A 133 31.58 14.73 1.30
C ILE A 133 30.08 15.11 1.17
N PRO A 134 29.64 16.35 1.49
CA PRO A 134 28.22 16.73 1.59
C PRO A 134 27.32 16.53 0.34
N GLU A 135 27.89 16.06 -0.78
CA GLU A 135 27.18 15.69 -2.01
C GLU A 135 27.42 14.23 -2.43
N ALA A 136 27.78 13.37 -1.48
CA ALA A 136 28.07 11.97 -1.77
C ALA A 136 26.86 11.28 -2.40
N VAL A 137 27.13 10.57 -3.50
CA VAL A 137 26.09 9.87 -4.25
C VAL A 137 25.51 8.77 -3.35
N PRO A 138 24.18 8.59 -3.23
CA PRO A 138 23.57 7.55 -2.39
C PRO A 138 24.12 6.13 -2.62
N ARG A 139 24.58 5.86 -3.85
CA ARG A 139 25.27 4.61 -4.22
C ARG A 139 26.57 4.39 -3.44
N GLU A 140 27.35 5.44 -3.21
CA GLU A 140 28.62 5.38 -2.46
C GLU A 140 28.37 5.14 -0.97
N VAL A 141 27.36 5.82 -0.41
CA VAL A 141 26.89 5.60 0.96
C VAL A 141 26.50 4.14 1.15
N LEU A 142 25.70 3.58 0.23
CA LEU A 142 25.27 2.18 0.29
C LEU A 142 26.42 1.19 0.11
N SER A 143 27.40 1.50 -0.75
CA SER A 143 28.61 0.70 -0.92
C SER A 143 29.41 0.61 0.39
N ARG A 144 29.60 1.74 1.07
CA ARG A 144 30.27 1.76 2.39
C ARG A 144 29.48 1.01 3.45
N LEU A 145 28.15 1.16 3.49
CA LEU A 145 27.29 0.42 4.42
C LEU A 145 27.34 -1.09 4.17
N SER A 146 27.37 -1.54 2.92
CA SER A 146 27.54 -2.95 2.56
C SER A 146 28.87 -3.51 3.07
N SER A 147 29.96 -2.76 2.91
CA SER A 147 31.26 -3.14 3.47
C SER A 147 31.24 -3.19 5.01
N LYS A 148 30.66 -2.17 5.68
CA LYS A 148 30.48 -2.18 7.14
C LYS A 148 29.65 -3.40 7.59
N TRP A 149 28.56 -3.73 6.90
CA TRP A 149 27.72 -4.89 7.17
C TRP A 149 28.47 -6.23 7.06
N LYS A 150 29.33 -6.39 6.05
CA LYS A 150 30.15 -7.61 5.91
C LYS A 150 31.08 -7.79 7.11
N CYS A 151 31.66 -6.70 7.59
CA CYS A 151 32.57 -6.67 8.74
C CYS A 151 31.88 -6.67 10.12
N LEU A 152 30.55 -6.55 10.20
CA LEU A 152 29.84 -6.63 11.49
C LEU A 152 30.02 -7.98 12.15
N SER A 153 30.10 -7.95 13.49
CA SER A 153 30.18 -9.16 14.30
C SER A 153 28.91 -10.01 14.17
N ASN A 154 29.04 -11.31 14.43
CA ASN A 154 27.88 -12.22 14.45
C ASN A 154 26.86 -11.81 15.52
N ALA A 155 27.31 -11.24 16.65
CA ALA A 155 26.44 -10.76 17.72
C ALA A 155 25.54 -9.60 17.26
N GLU A 156 26.11 -8.61 16.57
CA GLU A 156 25.34 -7.46 16.04
C GLU A 156 24.37 -7.88 14.94
N LYS A 157 24.79 -8.80 14.05
CA LYS A 157 23.92 -9.38 13.03
C LYS A 157 22.74 -10.14 13.66
N GLU A 158 22.97 -10.88 14.74
CA GLU A 158 21.90 -11.60 15.44
C GLU A 158 20.94 -10.63 16.13
N GLN A 159 21.42 -9.55 16.75
CA GLN A 159 20.54 -8.51 17.30
C GLN A 159 19.64 -7.88 16.23
N LEU A 160 20.17 -7.59 15.04
CA LEU A 160 19.39 -7.04 13.93
C LEU A 160 18.39 -8.06 13.37
N LYS A 161 18.73 -9.35 13.37
CA LYS A 161 17.82 -10.43 13.02
C LYS A 161 16.68 -10.54 14.05
N GLN A 162 16.97 -10.49 15.35
CA GLN A 162 15.95 -10.50 16.40
C GLN A 162 14.99 -9.30 16.27
N LYS A 163 15.53 -8.10 16.01
CA LYS A 163 14.71 -6.90 15.71
C LYS A 163 13.82 -7.11 14.49
N HIS A 164 14.37 -7.65 13.40
CA HIS A 164 13.59 -7.98 12.20
C HIS A 164 12.48 -9.00 12.49
N ASP A 165 12.77 -10.07 13.23
CA ASP A 165 11.80 -11.10 13.59
C ASP A 165 10.69 -10.54 14.47
N ALA A 166 11.02 -9.64 15.41
CA ALA A 166 10.02 -8.93 16.20
C ALA A 166 9.12 -8.05 15.33
N MET A 167 9.69 -7.24 14.42
CA MET A 167 8.91 -6.43 13.48
C MET A 167 8.04 -7.29 12.55
N LYS A 168 8.54 -8.46 12.12
CA LYS A 168 7.78 -9.41 11.31
C LYS A 168 6.59 -9.99 12.06
N LYS A 169 6.71 -10.23 13.37
CA LYS A 169 5.59 -10.64 14.22
C LYS A 169 4.55 -9.52 14.33
N GLU A 170 4.98 -8.29 14.59
CA GLU A 170 4.09 -7.13 14.66
C GLU A 170 3.35 -6.91 13.33
N TYR A 171 4.07 -6.95 12.21
CA TYR A 171 3.48 -6.84 10.86
C TYR A 171 2.38 -7.88 10.63
N LYS A 172 2.57 -9.13 11.04
CA LYS A 172 1.52 -10.15 10.92
C LYS A 172 0.27 -9.79 11.73
N GLN A 173 0.44 -9.26 12.94
CA GLN A 173 -0.67 -8.80 13.77
C GLN A 173 -1.36 -7.56 13.17
N GLU A 174 -0.59 -6.64 12.59
CA GLU A 174 -1.08 -5.47 11.88
C GLU A 174 -1.92 -5.88 10.65
N VAL A 175 -1.44 -6.84 9.84
CA VAL A 175 -2.20 -7.39 8.72
C VAL A 175 -3.55 -7.94 9.20
N MET A 176 -3.57 -8.71 10.28
CA MET A 176 -4.83 -9.25 10.82
C MET A 176 -5.77 -8.16 11.31
N ARG A 177 -5.26 -7.18 12.07
CA ARG A 177 -6.05 -6.03 12.55
C ARG A 177 -6.58 -5.19 11.39
N PHE A 178 -5.77 -4.99 10.35
CA PHE A 178 -6.15 -4.29 9.14
C PHE A 178 -7.35 -4.95 8.47
N TRP A 179 -7.32 -6.27 8.26
CA TRP A 179 -8.45 -7.00 7.68
C TRP A 179 -9.71 -7.01 8.57
N GLN A 180 -9.56 -6.93 9.90
CA GLN A 180 -10.70 -6.86 10.82
C GLN A 180 -11.39 -5.49 10.82
N ARG A 181 -10.62 -4.40 10.70
CA ARG A 181 -11.17 -3.03 10.66
C ARG A 181 -11.68 -2.60 9.29
N LEU A 182 -11.26 -3.30 8.23
CA LEU A 182 -11.50 -2.89 6.85
C LEU A 182 -12.99 -2.97 6.51
N THR A 183 -13.56 -1.84 6.09
CA THR A 183 -14.94 -1.79 5.62
C THR A 183 -15.04 -2.21 4.14
N THR A 184 -16.25 -2.58 3.69
CA THR A 184 -16.50 -2.96 2.29
C THR A 184 -16.14 -1.83 1.31
N GLU A 185 -16.46 -0.58 1.66
CA GLU A 185 -16.17 0.60 0.84
C GLU A 185 -14.66 0.88 0.74
N GLU A 186 -13.95 0.85 1.88
CA GLU A 186 -12.49 1.03 1.90
C GLU A 186 -11.79 -0.11 1.15
N ARG A 187 -12.30 -1.34 1.25
CA ARG A 187 -11.78 -2.48 0.50
C ARG A 187 -11.92 -2.25 -1.00
N ALA A 188 -13.11 -1.87 -1.48
CA ALA A 188 -13.34 -1.59 -2.90
C ALA A 188 -12.43 -0.46 -3.40
N PHE A 189 -12.29 0.61 -2.62
CA PHE A 189 -11.38 1.71 -2.90
C PHE A 189 -9.92 1.24 -3.03
N LEU A 190 -9.45 0.42 -2.09
CA LEU A 190 -8.08 -0.10 -2.09
C LEU A 190 -7.83 -1.13 -3.19
N GLU A 191 -8.82 -1.95 -3.53
CA GLU A 191 -8.73 -2.89 -4.65
C GLU A 191 -8.60 -2.14 -5.99
N GLU A 192 -9.32 -1.01 -6.15
CA GLU A 192 -9.21 -0.15 -7.33
C GLU A 192 -7.85 0.56 -7.40
N LYS A 193 -7.38 1.16 -6.29
CA LYS A 193 -6.15 1.98 -6.28
C LYS A 193 -4.86 1.20 -6.07
N GLN A 194 -4.89 0.09 -5.35
CA GLN A 194 -3.74 -0.68 -4.85
C GLN A 194 -4.00 -2.20 -4.94
N GLY A 195 -4.59 -2.65 -6.05
CA GLY A 195 -4.92 -4.07 -6.26
C GLY A 195 -3.75 -5.06 -6.09
N PRO A 196 -2.53 -4.79 -6.58
CA PRO A 196 -1.36 -5.64 -6.31
C PRO A 196 -1.05 -5.81 -4.82
N GLU A 197 -1.03 -4.71 -4.06
CA GLU A 197 -0.77 -4.68 -2.62
C GLU A 197 -1.87 -5.41 -1.85
N MET A 198 -3.14 -5.21 -2.22
CA MET A 198 -4.27 -5.91 -1.61
C MET A 198 -4.22 -7.42 -1.86
N ARG A 199 -3.85 -7.86 -3.07
CA ARG A 199 -3.64 -9.30 -3.35
C ARG A 199 -2.49 -9.88 -2.53
N GLN A 200 -1.41 -9.12 -2.34
CA GLN A 200 -0.30 -9.54 -1.49
C GLN A 200 -0.74 -9.66 -0.03
N LEU A 201 -1.48 -8.68 0.50
CA LEU A 201 -2.00 -8.71 1.87
C LEU A 201 -3.01 -9.84 2.08
N ALA A 202 -3.85 -10.15 1.09
CA ALA A 202 -4.78 -11.28 1.15
C ALA A 202 -4.03 -12.61 1.15
N HIS A 203 -2.95 -12.73 0.36
CA HIS A 203 -2.07 -13.90 0.43
C HIS A 203 -1.40 -14.04 1.80
N GLU A 204 -0.81 -12.97 2.33
CA GLU A 204 -0.18 -12.98 3.66
C GLU A 204 -1.18 -13.35 4.77
N ARG A 205 -2.40 -12.79 4.73
CA ARG A 205 -3.48 -13.15 5.66
C ARG A 205 -3.76 -14.64 5.65
N ARG A 206 -3.88 -15.25 4.47
CA ARG A 206 -4.06 -16.71 4.33
C ARG A 206 -2.89 -17.48 4.94
N GLN A 207 -1.65 -17.05 4.70
CA GLN A 207 -0.47 -17.68 5.30
C GLN A 207 -0.46 -17.55 6.83
N ILE A 208 -0.84 -16.39 7.38
CA ILE A 208 -0.93 -16.16 8.83
C ILE A 208 -1.97 -17.08 9.48
N LEU A 209 -3.11 -17.28 8.80
CA LEU A 209 -4.17 -18.19 9.21
C LEU A 209 -3.85 -19.67 8.98
N GLY A 210 -2.62 -20.00 8.54
CA GLY A 210 -2.20 -21.39 8.36
C GLY A 210 -2.85 -22.07 7.16
N TYR A 211 -3.07 -21.32 6.06
CA TYR A 211 -3.57 -21.91 4.82
C TYR A 211 -2.72 -23.12 4.40
N PRO A 212 -3.34 -24.28 4.09
CA PRO A 212 -2.61 -25.48 3.74
C PRO A 212 -1.62 -25.24 2.58
N ARG A 213 -0.43 -25.86 2.65
CA ARG A 213 0.53 -25.78 1.55
C ARG A 213 0.14 -26.77 0.46
N SER A 214 0.23 -26.31 -0.79
CA SER A 214 0.05 -27.18 -1.96
C SER A 214 0.99 -28.39 -1.87
N PRO A 215 0.52 -29.60 -2.20
CA PRO A 215 1.35 -30.79 -2.17
C PRO A 215 2.51 -30.65 -3.17
N PRO A 216 3.68 -31.25 -2.88
CA PRO A 216 4.81 -31.25 -3.80
C PRO A 216 4.46 -32.01 -5.08
N SER A 217 4.92 -31.53 -6.24
CA SER A 217 4.77 -32.25 -7.52
C SER A 217 5.45 -33.63 -7.47
N PRO A 218 5.06 -34.60 -8.32
CA PRO A 218 5.66 -35.95 -8.35
C PRO A 218 7.20 -35.94 -8.39
N PHE A 219 7.79 -35.08 -9.22
CA PHE A 219 9.24 -34.92 -9.30
C PHE A 219 9.88 -34.44 -7.98
N ILE A 220 9.22 -33.52 -7.25
CA ILE A 220 9.74 -33.05 -5.96
C ILE A 220 9.62 -34.14 -4.89
N ILE A 221 8.56 -34.96 -4.91
CA ILE A 221 8.44 -36.14 -4.05
C ILE A 221 9.60 -37.11 -4.33
N PHE A 222 9.88 -37.37 -5.61
CA PHE A 222 11.04 -38.15 -6.04
C PHE A 222 12.36 -37.55 -5.52
N VAL A 223 12.59 -36.26 -5.72
CA VAL A 223 13.80 -35.57 -5.25
C VAL A 223 13.93 -35.68 -3.72
N GLN A 224 12.85 -35.48 -2.97
CA GLN A 224 12.86 -35.60 -1.51
C GLN A 224 13.23 -37.01 -1.05
N ARG A 225 12.74 -38.05 -1.75
CA ARG A 225 13.02 -39.45 -1.42
C ARG A 225 14.42 -39.90 -1.85
N SER A 226 14.89 -39.44 -3.00
CA SER A 226 16.22 -39.78 -3.53
C SER A 226 17.36 -38.95 -2.94
N THR A 227 17.10 -37.76 -2.38
CA THR A 227 18.14 -36.95 -1.72
C THR A 227 18.68 -37.62 -0.46
N ALA A 228 17.94 -38.56 0.14
CA ALA A 228 18.39 -39.39 1.25
C ALA A 228 19.44 -40.44 0.86
N GLU A 229 19.61 -40.74 -0.43
CA GLU A 229 20.47 -41.81 -0.94
C GLU A 229 21.72 -41.22 -1.64
N GLY A 230 22.84 -41.08 -0.90
CA GLY A 230 24.18 -41.06 -1.51
C GLY A 230 24.71 -39.73 -2.10
N PHE A 231 24.15 -38.58 -1.76
CA PHE A 231 24.58 -37.27 -2.32
C PHE A 231 25.35 -36.36 -1.34
N GLU A 232 26.01 -36.93 -0.33
CA GLU A 232 26.59 -36.18 0.81
C GLU A 232 27.67 -35.16 0.40
N ASN A 233 28.33 -35.32 -0.76
CA ASN A 233 29.43 -34.45 -1.22
C ASN A 233 29.21 -33.75 -2.57
N THR A 234 27.97 -33.69 -3.09
CA THR A 234 27.66 -32.97 -4.35
C THR A 234 27.00 -31.63 -4.10
N SER A 235 27.30 -30.63 -4.94
CA SER A 235 26.64 -29.34 -4.85
C SER A 235 25.14 -29.48 -5.14
N VAL A 236 24.31 -28.60 -4.55
CA VAL A 236 22.84 -28.63 -4.75
C VAL A 236 22.46 -28.55 -6.23
N VAL A 237 23.22 -27.78 -7.01
CA VAL A 237 23.00 -27.60 -8.46
C VAL A 237 23.29 -28.90 -9.21
N GLU A 238 24.44 -29.53 -8.96
CA GLU A 238 24.81 -30.81 -9.58
C GLU A 238 23.84 -31.92 -9.18
N ARG A 239 23.48 -31.99 -7.90
CA ARG A 239 22.50 -32.95 -7.39
C ARG A 239 21.16 -32.83 -8.12
N THR A 240 20.66 -31.60 -8.27
CA THR A 240 19.39 -31.35 -8.97
C THR A 240 19.48 -31.77 -10.44
N LYS A 241 20.62 -31.55 -11.10
CA LYS A 241 20.86 -31.99 -12.48
C LYS A 241 20.86 -33.51 -12.60
N MET A 242 21.56 -34.21 -11.70
CA MET A 242 21.63 -35.66 -11.66
C MET A 242 20.26 -36.29 -11.40
N LEU A 243 19.51 -35.78 -10.41
CA LEU A 243 18.15 -36.23 -10.12
C LEU A 243 17.19 -35.93 -11.27
N GLY A 244 17.33 -34.78 -11.92
CA GLY A 244 16.57 -34.45 -13.12
C GLY A 244 16.81 -35.42 -14.27
N GLN A 245 18.05 -35.87 -14.45
CA GLN A 245 18.39 -36.88 -15.46
C GLN A 245 17.84 -38.25 -15.07
N LYS A 246 18.04 -38.69 -13.81
CA LYS A 246 17.48 -39.94 -13.29
C LYS A 246 15.96 -39.99 -13.45
N TRP A 247 15.26 -38.90 -13.16
CA TRP A 247 13.81 -38.80 -13.38
C TRP A 247 13.44 -38.94 -14.87
N LYS A 248 14.24 -38.42 -15.80
CA LYS A 248 13.96 -38.59 -17.24
C LYS A 248 14.13 -40.04 -17.68
N ASP A 249 15.17 -40.70 -17.17
CA ASP A 249 15.54 -42.07 -17.55
C ASP A 249 14.67 -43.15 -16.88
N MET A 250 13.92 -42.80 -15.82
CA MET A 250 12.97 -43.70 -15.17
C MET A 250 11.80 -44.09 -16.09
N SER A 251 11.31 -45.32 -15.92
CA SER A 251 10.14 -45.79 -16.66
C SER A 251 8.85 -45.12 -16.17
N ASP A 252 7.79 -45.22 -16.97
CA ASP A 252 6.49 -44.66 -16.60
C ASP A 252 5.90 -45.38 -15.37
N GLU A 253 6.17 -46.69 -15.22
CA GLU A 253 5.75 -47.47 -14.05
C GLU A 253 6.47 -47.03 -12.77
N GLU A 254 7.78 -46.73 -12.85
CA GLU A 254 8.54 -46.21 -11.70
C GLU A 254 8.08 -44.80 -11.32
N LYS A 255 7.74 -43.97 -12.31
CA LYS A 255 7.18 -42.64 -12.09
C LYS A 255 5.77 -42.69 -11.49
N GLU A 256 4.97 -43.69 -11.86
CA GLU A 256 3.57 -43.81 -11.45
C GLU A 256 3.42 -43.87 -9.93
N VAL A 257 4.37 -44.46 -9.21
CA VAL A 257 4.39 -44.46 -7.73
C VAL A 257 4.36 -43.03 -7.17
N TYR A 258 5.12 -42.12 -7.76
CA TYR A 258 5.18 -40.72 -7.35
C TYR A 258 3.95 -39.92 -7.81
N PHE A 259 3.37 -40.28 -8.95
CA PHE A 259 2.10 -39.70 -9.40
C PHE A 259 0.94 -40.11 -8.49
N GLU A 260 0.87 -41.37 -8.08
CA GLU A 260 -0.14 -41.84 -7.12
C GLU A 260 0.04 -41.18 -5.75
N GLU A 261 1.27 -41.08 -5.24
CA GLU A 261 1.54 -40.35 -3.99
C GLU A 261 1.13 -38.88 -4.09
N ASN A 262 1.38 -38.24 -5.24
CA ASN A 262 0.93 -36.88 -5.50
C ASN A 262 -0.61 -36.77 -5.55
N ARG A 263 -1.32 -37.74 -6.16
CA ARG A 263 -2.79 -37.78 -6.18
C ARG A 263 -3.35 -37.86 -4.75
N GLN A 264 -2.84 -38.79 -3.94
CA GLN A 264 -3.25 -38.93 -2.54
C GLN A 264 -2.94 -37.67 -1.71
N ALA A 265 -1.79 -37.05 -1.93
CA ALA A 265 -1.42 -35.80 -1.27
C ALA A 265 -2.35 -34.63 -1.67
N HIS A 266 -2.77 -34.56 -2.93
CA HIS A 266 -3.78 -33.59 -3.40
C HIS A 266 -5.15 -33.83 -2.77
N GLU A 267 -5.59 -35.07 -2.62
CA GLU A 267 -6.85 -35.36 -1.93
C GLU A 267 -6.82 -34.90 -0.47
N ARG A 268 -5.71 -35.17 0.24
CA ARG A 268 -5.51 -34.68 1.63
C ARG A 268 -5.51 -33.16 1.67
N TYR A 269 -4.76 -32.51 0.79
CA TYR A 269 -4.71 -31.05 0.67
C TYR A 269 -6.10 -30.45 0.42
N ASN A 270 -6.90 -31.02 -0.48
CA ASN A 270 -8.25 -30.54 -0.76
C ASN A 270 -9.16 -30.65 0.47
N LYS A 271 -9.06 -31.73 1.24
CA LYS A 271 -9.78 -31.90 2.51
C LYS A 271 -9.33 -30.86 3.54
N ASP A 272 -8.02 -30.61 3.65
CA ASP A 272 -7.47 -29.63 4.58
C ASP A 272 -7.87 -28.20 4.20
N VAL A 273 -7.88 -27.88 2.90
CA VAL A 273 -8.36 -26.59 2.40
C VAL A 273 -9.85 -26.42 2.67
N ALA A 274 -10.67 -27.44 2.47
CA ALA A 274 -12.10 -27.38 2.78
C ALA A 274 -12.33 -27.07 4.28
N LYS A 275 -11.66 -27.79 5.17
CA LYS A 275 -11.69 -27.54 6.63
C LYS A 275 -11.19 -26.13 6.98
N TRP A 276 -10.14 -25.68 6.31
CA TRP A 276 -9.61 -24.33 6.52
C TRP A 276 -10.61 -23.26 6.10
N LYS A 277 -11.29 -23.43 4.96
CA LYS A 277 -12.34 -22.51 4.48
C LYS A 277 -13.55 -22.47 5.41
N GLU A 278 -13.94 -23.60 5.97
CA GLU A 278 -15.02 -23.69 6.97
C GLU A 278 -14.65 -22.93 8.25
N LYS A 279 -13.38 -23.02 8.69
CA LYS A 279 -12.88 -22.32 9.87
C LYS A 279 -12.67 -20.81 9.66
N HIS A 280 -12.43 -20.38 8.42
CA HIS A 280 -12.07 -19.01 8.06
C HIS A 280 -12.87 -18.47 6.86
N PRO A 281 -14.22 -18.46 6.93
CA PRO A 281 -15.08 -18.03 5.81
C PRO A 281 -14.80 -16.60 5.34
N GLU A 282 -14.36 -15.72 6.25
CA GLU A 282 -14.04 -14.32 5.99
C GLU A 282 -12.71 -14.10 5.23
N ALA A 283 -11.91 -15.15 5.06
CA ALA A 283 -10.59 -15.13 4.42
C ALA A 283 -10.54 -15.90 3.10
N VAL A 284 -11.68 -16.44 2.66
CA VAL A 284 -11.90 -17.09 1.36
C VAL A 284 -12.09 -16.03 0.29
#